data_AF-A0A0C3KDI9-F1
#
_entry.id   AF-A0A0C3KDI9-F1
#
_cell.length_a   1.000
_cell.length_b   1.000
_cell.length_c   1.000
_cell.angle_alpha   90.00
_cell.angle_beta   90.00
_cell.angle_gamma   90.00
#
_symmetry.space_group_name_H-M   'P 1'
#
loop_
_entity.id
_entity.type
_entity.pdbx_description
1 polymer ?
#
loop_
_entity_poly.entity_id
_entity_poly.type
_entity_poly.pdbx_seq_one_letter_code
_entity_poly.pdbx_strand_id
1 'polypeptide(L)'
;MSESGPPAGVLPTPATTPPLVPTHDQVVVLYVTVVYAVVIFGIWNIPGARTLINPLKLFTIGWHELCHIIAAILTGGTILSVTIDPFLGGATLIEGGKPPVILSAGYIGSTIFGGVFILGGFDTLVAKILSFVLGIGLVTPLVLVRDKLTILLTVLYEGLLVGFWFIAHAQALRWYCLFVGVMNVFFVIWDIADDKFFRKANDSDCTQFHIMFPRLPAHFWACVWIIFEIGICIAFLLLGIVSFKLSDGDMNTQAGKKTSGTIGLCIIPDDIQSCFPAYMTHVDDEERFKSRHTQLPRRTHGHLYHGNSVSVSFCYITPHVSIAALHTCSHSYHT
;
A
#
# COMPACT_ATOMS: atom_id res chain seq x y z
N MET A 1 65.23 -17.16 18.96
CA MET A 1 64.26 -16.10 19.31
C MET A 1 62.95 -16.51 18.68
N SER A 2 62.01 -16.98 19.50
CA SER A 2 60.71 -17.50 19.06
C SER A 2 59.71 -16.36 19.04
N GLU A 3 59.13 -16.04 17.89
CA GLU A 3 58.02 -15.10 17.79
C GLU A 3 56.77 -15.71 18.44
N SER A 4 56.31 -15.09 19.52
CA SER A 4 55.05 -15.42 20.16
C SER A 4 53.90 -14.90 19.28
N GLY A 5 53.13 -15.81 18.69
CA GLY A 5 51.87 -15.47 18.02
C GLY A 5 50.86 -14.82 18.98
N PRO A 6 49.87 -14.08 18.45
CA PRO A 6 48.90 -13.37 19.25
C PRO A 6 48.04 -14.33 20.09
N PRO A 7 47.62 -13.94 21.31
CA PRO A 7 46.86 -14.80 22.20
C PRO A 7 45.51 -15.19 21.59
N ALA A 8 45.26 -16.50 21.55
CA ALA A 8 43.98 -17.08 21.16
C ALA A 8 42.90 -16.69 22.18
N GLY A 9 41.85 -15.98 21.72
CA GLY A 9 40.68 -15.71 22.57
C GLY A 9 39.93 -14.41 22.32
N VAL A 10 40.45 -13.49 21.50
CA VAL A 10 39.69 -12.30 21.11
C VAL A 10 38.95 -12.60 19.81
N LEU A 11 37.66 -12.98 19.93
CA LEU A 11 36.73 -12.90 18.81
C LEU A 11 36.83 -11.48 18.24
N PRO A 12 37.00 -11.29 16.91
CA PRO A 12 36.99 -9.95 16.34
C PRO A 12 35.70 -9.27 16.77
N THR A 13 35.81 -8.16 17.50
CA THR A 13 34.66 -7.28 17.73
C THR A 13 34.06 -7.00 16.36
N PRO A 14 32.77 -7.33 16.10
CA PRO A 14 32.18 -7.04 14.80
C PRO A 14 32.35 -5.55 14.56
N ALA A 15 33.01 -5.20 13.45
CA ALA A 15 33.25 -3.81 13.11
C ALA A 15 31.90 -3.10 13.13
N THR A 16 31.72 -2.18 14.08
CA THR A 16 30.48 -1.42 14.24
C THR A 16 30.33 -0.54 13.02
N THR A 17 29.66 -1.08 11.99
CA THR A 17 29.43 -0.35 10.75
C THR A 17 28.59 0.87 11.12
N PRO A 18 29.02 2.10 10.77
CA PRO A 18 28.26 3.29 11.12
C PRO A 18 26.83 3.17 10.59
N PRO A 19 25.80 3.66 11.30
CA PRO A 19 24.39 3.40 10.98
C PRO A 19 24.01 3.74 9.53
N LEU A 20 24.62 4.78 8.97
CA LEU A 20 24.33 5.30 7.62
C LEU A 20 25.17 4.67 6.49
N VAL A 21 26.12 3.79 6.79
CA VAL A 21 26.86 3.09 5.73
C VAL A 21 26.00 1.94 5.21
N PRO A 22 25.61 1.95 3.92
CA PRO A 22 24.77 0.91 3.37
C PRO A 22 25.56 -0.39 3.15
N THR A 23 24.91 -1.53 3.36
CA THR A 23 25.44 -2.84 2.95
C THR A 23 25.40 -2.98 1.43
N HIS A 24 26.10 -3.99 0.87
CA HIS A 24 26.06 -4.23 -0.58
C HIS A 24 24.62 -4.46 -1.09
N ASP A 25 23.81 -5.24 -0.39
CA ASP A 25 22.41 -5.49 -0.77
C ASP A 25 21.57 -4.20 -0.71
N GLN A 26 21.75 -3.38 0.32
CA GLN A 26 21.07 -2.07 0.42
C GLN A 26 21.46 -1.15 -0.76
N VAL A 27 22.72 -1.15 -1.18
CA VAL A 27 23.17 -0.41 -2.37
C VAL A 27 22.44 -0.91 -3.63
N VAL A 28 22.23 -2.21 -3.78
CA VAL A 28 21.42 -2.76 -4.89
C VAL A 28 19.99 -2.22 -4.84
N VAL A 29 19.35 -2.20 -3.67
CA VAL A 29 17.99 -1.63 -3.52
C VAL A 29 17.95 -0.15 -3.96
N LEU A 30 18.95 0.66 -3.60
CA LEU A 30 19.04 2.05 -4.05
C LEU A 30 19.14 2.17 -5.58
N TYR A 31 20.04 1.39 -6.20
CA TYR A 31 20.18 1.39 -7.66
C TYR A 31 18.91 0.93 -8.36
N VAL A 32 18.29 -0.16 -7.88
CA VAL A 32 17.04 -0.69 -8.44
C VAL A 32 15.90 0.31 -8.31
N THR A 33 15.83 1.07 -7.20
CA THR A 33 14.83 2.14 -7.02
C THR A 33 14.93 3.19 -8.13
N VAL A 34 16.15 3.66 -8.44
CA VAL A 34 16.37 4.64 -9.51
C VAL A 34 16.04 4.04 -10.89
N VAL A 35 16.46 2.80 -11.15
CA VAL A 35 16.13 2.10 -12.39
C VAL A 35 14.61 1.95 -12.55
N TYR A 36 13.91 1.57 -11.49
CA TYR A 36 12.45 1.46 -11.50
C TYR A 36 11.79 2.80 -11.78
N ALA A 37 12.24 3.91 -11.19
CA ALA A 37 11.67 5.23 -11.49
C ALA A 37 11.75 5.56 -12.98
N VAL A 38 12.90 5.28 -13.63
CA VAL A 38 13.09 5.49 -15.07
C VAL A 38 12.24 4.53 -15.91
N VAL A 39 12.23 3.25 -15.57
CA VAL A 39 11.48 2.22 -16.30
C VAL A 39 9.97 2.47 -16.19
N ILE A 40 9.47 2.78 -15.01
CA ILE A 40 8.06 3.13 -14.77
C ILE A 40 7.70 4.37 -15.58
N PHE A 41 8.53 5.43 -15.57
CA PHE A 41 8.29 6.61 -16.41
C PHE A 41 8.19 6.24 -17.89
N GLY A 42 9.07 5.37 -18.40
CA GLY A 42 8.99 4.88 -19.78
C GLY A 42 7.70 4.10 -20.07
N ILE A 43 7.40 3.09 -19.26
CA ILE A 43 6.23 2.22 -19.46
C ILE A 43 4.92 3.01 -19.29
N TRP A 44 4.87 3.97 -18.38
CA TRP A 44 3.69 4.81 -18.15
C TRP A 44 3.38 5.73 -19.32
N ASN A 45 4.39 6.17 -20.07
CA ASN A 45 4.21 7.15 -21.16
C ASN A 45 4.17 6.53 -22.56
N ILE A 46 4.62 5.28 -22.74
CA ILE A 46 4.60 4.62 -24.06
C ILE A 46 3.22 3.99 -24.33
N PRO A 47 2.53 4.36 -25.43
CA PRO A 47 1.27 3.73 -25.83
C PRO A 47 1.42 2.21 -25.99
N GLY A 48 0.44 1.44 -25.50
CA GLY A 48 0.50 -0.02 -25.46
C GLY A 48 1.24 -0.57 -24.24
N ALA A 49 2.47 -0.12 -23.97
CA ALA A 49 3.19 -0.51 -22.75
C ALA A 49 2.45 -0.08 -21.48
N ARG A 50 1.87 1.13 -21.50
CA ARG A 50 1.04 1.66 -20.42
C ARG A 50 -0.17 0.77 -20.09
N THR A 51 -0.74 0.10 -21.10
CA THR A 51 -1.89 -0.80 -20.92
C THR A 51 -1.49 -2.04 -20.13
N LEU A 52 -0.24 -2.52 -20.27
CA LEU A 52 0.25 -3.69 -19.55
C LEU A 52 0.27 -3.47 -18.03
N ILE A 53 0.50 -2.24 -17.59
CA ILE A 53 0.54 -1.89 -16.16
C ILE A 53 -0.81 -1.42 -15.61
N ASN A 54 -1.91 -1.51 -16.37
CA ASN A 54 -3.24 -1.03 -15.95
C ASN A 54 -3.67 -1.51 -14.56
N PRO A 55 -3.51 -2.79 -14.16
CA PRO A 55 -3.84 -3.23 -12.80
C PRO A 55 -3.07 -2.48 -11.71
N LEU A 56 -1.77 -2.25 -11.94
CA LEU A 56 -0.92 -1.53 -11.00
C LEU A 56 -1.28 -0.04 -10.97
N LYS A 57 -1.63 0.55 -12.11
CA LYS A 57 -2.14 1.93 -12.16
C LYS A 57 -3.45 2.08 -11.38
N LEU A 58 -4.37 1.14 -11.53
CA LEU A 58 -5.63 1.12 -10.79
C LEU A 58 -5.40 1.02 -9.28
N PHE A 59 -4.44 0.20 -8.84
CA PHE A 59 -4.03 0.14 -7.45
C PHE A 59 -3.50 1.50 -6.96
N THR A 60 -2.56 2.10 -7.68
CA THR A 60 -1.96 3.38 -7.30
C THR A 60 -2.97 4.54 -7.28
N ILE A 61 -3.77 4.68 -8.34
CA ILE A 61 -4.83 5.69 -8.43
C ILE A 61 -5.89 5.43 -7.36
N GLY A 62 -6.32 4.18 -7.19
CA GLY A 62 -7.33 3.82 -6.20
C GLY A 62 -6.89 4.11 -4.76
N TRP A 63 -5.61 3.91 -4.44
CA TRP A 63 -5.07 4.29 -3.14
C TRP A 63 -5.08 5.82 -2.93
N HIS A 64 -4.70 6.58 -3.95
CA HIS A 64 -4.75 8.04 -3.92
C HIS A 64 -6.18 8.55 -3.65
N GLU A 65 -7.17 8.06 -4.39
CA GLU A 65 -8.57 8.41 -4.19
C GLU A 65 -9.10 7.98 -2.81
N LEU A 66 -8.67 6.81 -2.32
CA LEU A 66 -9.02 6.36 -0.98
C LEU A 66 -8.54 7.35 0.10
N CYS A 67 -7.39 7.99 -0.08
CA CYS A 67 -6.91 9.02 0.84
C CYS A 67 -7.80 10.28 0.83
N HIS A 68 -8.29 10.72 -0.33
CA HIS A 68 -9.29 11.80 -0.39
C HIS A 68 -10.58 11.42 0.33
N ILE A 69 -11.08 10.20 0.10
CA ILE A 69 -12.31 9.70 0.74
C ILE A 69 -12.16 9.69 2.27
N ILE A 70 -11.05 9.15 2.79
CA ILE A 70 -10.79 9.11 4.24
C ILE A 70 -10.73 10.52 4.81
N ALA A 71 -9.98 11.43 4.17
CA ALA A 71 -9.88 12.81 4.65
C ALA A 71 -11.21 13.56 4.58
N ALA A 72 -12.05 13.28 3.57
CA ALA A 72 -13.39 13.84 3.46
C ALA A 72 -14.24 13.42 4.65
N ILE A 73 -14.32 12.11 4.94
CA ILE A 73 -15.09 11.57 6.06
C ILE A 73 -14.62 12.19 7.38
N LEU A 74 -13.29 12.24 7.61
CA LEU A 74 -12.72 12.77 8.85
C LEU A 74 -12.93 14.29 9.01
N THR A 75 -13.09 15.03 7.93
CA THR A 75 -13.34 16.48 7.97
C THR A 75 -14.82 16.85 7.89
N GLY A 76 -15.72 15.86 7.82
CA GLY A 76 -17.17 16.06 7.77
C GLY A 76 -17.73 16.32 6.37
N GLY A 77 -17.02 15.87 5.32
CA GLY A 77 -17.49 15.88 3.94
C GLY A 77 -18.27 14.61 3.56
N THR A 78 -19.08 14.73 2.51
CA THR A 78 -19.90 13.66 1.93
C THR A 78 -19.37 13.32 0.56
N ILE A 79 -19.15 12.02 0.30
CA ILE A 79 -18.70 11.53 -1.00
C ILE A 79 -19.92 11.36 -1.90
N LEU A 80 -19.96 12.12 -3.01
CA LEU A 80 -21.05 12.07 -3.98
C LEU A 80 -20.79 11.00 -5.05
N SER A 81 -19.57 10.90 -5.54
CA SER A 81 -19.17 9.87 -6.51
C SER A 81 -17.66 9.66 -6.50
N VAL A 82 -17.24 8.46 -6.93
CA VAL A 82 -15.83 8.08 -7.07
C VAL A 82 -15.65 7.44 -8.43
N THR A 83 -14.65 7.91 -9.17
CA THR A 83 -14.23 7.33 -10.45
C THR A 83 -12.76 6.94 -10.32
N ILE A 84 -12.43 5.71 -10.70
CA ILE A 84 -11.05 5.21 -10.75
C ILE A 84 -10.90 4.51 -12.10
N ASP A 85 -10.16 5.12 -13.01
CA ASP A 85 -9.96 4.61 -14.36
C ASP A 85 -8.50 4.76 -14.79
N PRO A 86 -7.91 3.73 -15.45
CA PRO A 86 -6.50 3.79 -15.82
C PRO A 86 -6.21 4.78 -16.96
N PHE A 87 -7.21 5.27 -17.70
CA PHE A 87 -7.05 6.24 -18.78
C PHE A 87 -7.56 7.63 -18.40
N LEU A 88 -8.69 7.70 -17.69
CA LEU A 88 -9.30 8.97 -17.26
C LEU A 88 -8.67 9.52 -15.98
N GLY A 89 -7.97 8.68 -15.20
CA GLY A 89 -7.46 9.02 -13.89
C GLY A 89 -8.49 8.78 -12.78
N GLY A 90 -8.18 9.28 -11.59
CA GLY A 90 -9.09 9.26 -10.45
C GLY A 90 -9.89 10.57 -10.33
N ALA A 91 -11.10 10.49 -9.80
CA ALA A 91 -11.88 11.66 -9.39
C ALA A 91 -12.84 11.29 -8.26
N THR A 92 -12.69 11.94 -7.12
CA THR A 92 -13.62 11.85 -5.99
C THR A 92 -14.38 13.17 -5.86
N LEU A 93 -15.68 13.14 -6.17
CA LEU A 93 -16.55 14.30 -6.01
C LEU A 93 -17.05 14.35 -4.56
N ILE A 94 -16.75 15.46 -3.89
CA ILE A 94 -16.96 15.62 -2.45
C ILE A 94 -17.71 16.92 -2.19
N GLU A 95 -18.71 16.87 -1.31
CA GLU A 95 -19.44 18.02 -0.80
C GLU A 95 -19.10 18.27 0.67
N GLY A 96 -18.81 19.51 1.05
CA GLY A 96 -18.45 19.87 2.43
C GLY A 96 -17.03 19.46 2.82
N GLY A 97 -16.81 19.29 4.14
CA GLY A 97 -15.49 19.00 4.70
C GLY A 97 -14.50 20.18 4.66
N LYS A 98 -13.19 19.87 4.69
CA LYS A 98 -12.11 20.87 4.57
C LYS A 98 -11.31 20.66 3.28
N PRO A 99 -11.68 21.33 2.16
CA PRO A 99 -11.11 21.04 0.84
C PRO A 99 -9.58 21.05 0.76
N PRO A 100 -8.83 21.99 1.38
CA PRO A 100 -7.37 21.94 1.30
C PRO A 100 -6.77 20.69 1.95
N VAL A 101 -7.38 20.18 3.03
CA VAL A 101 -6.92 18.97 3.73
C VAL A 101 -7.24 17.73 2.91
N ILE A 102 -8.46 17.68 2.37
CA ILE A 102 -8.92 16.60 1.51
C ILE A 102 -8.01 16.49 0.29
N LEU A 103 -7.79 17.60 -0.41
CA LEU A 103 -7.00 17.63 -1.63
C LEU A 103 -5.53 17.32 -1.36
N SER A 104 -4.98 17.75 -0.23
CA SER A 104 -3.61 17.36 0.14
C SER A 104 -3.47 15.86 0.45
N ALA A 105 -4.55 15.22 0.91
CA ALA A 105 -4.50 13.86 1.42
C ALA A 105 -4.16 12.83 0.33
N GLY A 106 -4.60 13.05 -0.91
CA GLY A 106 -4.29 12.18 -2.05
C GLY A 106 -2.78 12.02 -2.22
N TYR A 107 -2.07 13.13 -2.45
CA TYR A 107 -0.61 13.11 -2.61
C TYR A 107 0.15 12.73 -1.36
N ILE A 108 -0.24 13.23 -0.18
CA ILE A 108 0.44 12.84 1.07
C ILE A 108 0.32 11.33 1.31
N GLY A 109 -0.90 10.79 1.20
CA GLY A 109 -1.18 9.39 1.51
C GLY A 109 -0.57 8.42 0.50
N SER A 110 -0.64 8.72 -0.80
CA SER A 110 0.01 7.92 -1.85
C SER A 110 1.54 7.92 -1.71
N THR A 111 2.13 9.09 -1.44
CA THR A 111 3.58 9.22 -1.24
C THR A 111 4.06 8.38 -0.04
N ILE A 112 3.42 8.55 1.12
CA ILE A 112 3.79 7.82 2.35
C ILE A 112 3.60 6.32 2.16
N PHE A 113 2.49 5.91 1.55
CA PHE A 113 2.22 4.50 1.27
C PHE A 113 3.24 3.87 0.33
N GLY A 114 3.65 4.60 -0.71
CA GLY A 114 4.75 4.18 -1.57
C GLY A 114 6.07 4.04 -0.81
N GLY A 115 6.37 4.98 0.08
CA GLY A 115 7.51 4.90 0.99
C GLY A 115 7.48 3.65 1.89
N VAL A 116 6.32 3.32 2.46
CA VAL A 116 6.14 2.07 3.23
C VAL A 116 6.39 0.85 2.35
N PHE A 117 5.91 0.84 1.10
CA PHE A 117 6.15 -0.25 0.16
C PHE A 117 7.62 -0.42 -0.24
N ILE A 118 8.38 0.69 -0.33
CA ILE A 118 9.83 0.67 -0.56
C ILE A 118 10.55 -0.14 0.53
N LEU A 119 10.09 -0.12 1.77
CA LEU A 119 10.69 -0.92 2.86
C LEU A 119 10.61 -2.43 2.60
N GLY A 120 9.63 -2.89 1.82
CA GLY A 120 9.58 -4.28 1.35
C GLY A 120 10.77 -4.66 0.47
N GLY A 121 11.41 -3.70 -0.20
CA GLY A 121 12.66 -3.93 -0.93
C GLY A 121 13.83 -4.30 -0.01
N PHE A 122 13.83 -3.83 1.23
CA PHE A 122 14.93 -4.04 2.18
C PHE A 122 14.78 -5.30 3.04
N ASP A 123 13.57 -5.86 3.16
CA ASP A 123 13.33 -7.01 4.02
C ASP A 123 12.20 -7.91 3.49
N THR A 124 12.42 -9.22 3.56
CA THR A 124 11.50 -10.23 3.01
C THR A 124 10.23 -10.41 3.86
N LEU A 125 10.34 -10.27 5.19
CA LEU A 125 9.17 -10.37 6.06
C LEU A 125 8.24 -9.16 5.84
N VAL A 126 8.83 -7.97 5.72
CA VAL A 126 8.08 -6.75 5.36
C VAL A 126 7.39 -6.92 4.00
N ALA A 127 8.09 -7.43 2.98
CA ALA A 127 7.50 -7.73 1.67
C ALA A 127 6.32 -8.71 1.76
N LYS A 128 6.43 -9.77 2.57
CA LYS A 128 5.34 -10.73 2.81
C LYS A 128 4.11 -10.04 3.42
N ILE A 129 4.30 -9.21 4.44
CA ILE A 129 3.20 -8.46 5.08
C ILE A 129 2.53 -7.53 4.07
N LEU A 130 3.31 -6.75 3.32
CA LEU A 130 2.80 -5.80 2.34
C LEU A 130 2.09 -6.46 1.17
N SER A 131 2.48 -7.68 0.80
CA SER A 131 1.84 -8.39 -0.30
C SER A 131 0.37 -8.73 -0.05
N PHE A 132 -0.07 -8.85 1.21
CA PHE A 132 -1.51 -8.97 1.51
C PHE A 132 -2.27 -7.69 1.18
N VAL A 133 -1.67 -6.54 1.48
CA VAL A 133 -2.23 -5.22 1.11
C VAL A 133 -2.25 -5.07 -0.40
N LEU A 134 -1.18 -5.50 -1.08
CA LEU A 134 -1.08 -5.48 -2.53
C LEU A 134 -2.14 -6.38 -3.19
N GLY A 135 -2.32 -7.62 -2.71
CA GLY A 135 -3.31 -8.54 -3.27
C GLY A 135 -4.75 -8.05 -3.08
N ILE A 136 -5.10 -7.55 -1.89
CA ILE A 136 -6.43 -6.93 -1.69
C ILE A 136 -6.58 -5.70 -2.58
N GLY A 137 -5.54 -4.87 -2.66
CA GLY A 137 -5.57 -3.63 -3.42
C GLY A 137 -5.62 -3.84 -4.94
N LEU A 138 -5.07 -4.91 -5.49
CA LEU A 138 -5.14 -5.21 -6.93
C LEU A 138 -6.52 -5.74 -7.33
N VAL A 139 -7.17 -6.52 -6.46
CA VAL A 139 -8.51 -7.06 -6.70
C VAL A 139 -9.59 -5.99 -6.50
N THR A 140 -9.44 -5.10 -5.51
CA THR A 140 -10.49 -4.14 -5.13
C THR A 140 -10.99 -3.27 -6.30
N PRO A 141 -10.14 -2.67 -7.15
CA PRO A 141 -10.58 -1.87 -8.30
C PRO A 141 -11.40 -2.66 -9.33
N LEU A 142 -11.31 -4.00 -9.37
CA LEU A 142 -12.08 -4.82 -10.32
C LEU A 142 -13.60 -4.70 -10.12
N VAL A 143 -14.08 -4.21 -8.98
CA VAL A 143 -15.51 -3.92 -8.78
C VAL A 143 -16.02 -2.82 -9.71
N LEU A 144 -15.13 -1.93 -10.16
CA LEU A 144 -15.43 -0.80 -11.05
C LEU A 144 -15.08 -1.12 -12.52
N VAL A 145 -14.14 -2.04 -12.76
CA VAL A 145 -13.61 -2.32 -14.10
C VAL A 145 -14.45 -3.36 -14.84
N ARG A 146 -14.76 -3.08 -16.11
CA ARG A 146 -15.43 -4.02 -17.02
C ARG A 146 -14.56 -4.45 -18.21
N ASP A 147 -13.38 -3.86 -18.35
CA ASP A 147 -12.44 -4.19 -19.42
C ASP A 147 -11.83 -5.59 -19.22
N LYS A 148 -12.01 -6.47 -20.21
CA LYS A 148 -11.56 -7.86 -20.15
C LYS A 148 -10.05 -7.99 -20.09
N LEU A 149 -9.33 -7.10 -20.79
CA LEU A 149 -7.87 -7.13 -20.80
C LEU A 149 -7.32 -6.78 -19.41
N THR A 150 -7.84 -5.72 -18.79
CA THR A 150 -7.45 -5.31 -17.44
C THR A 150 -7.78 -6.39 -16.41
N ILE A 151 -8.94 -7.04 -16.50
CA ILE A 151 -9.29 -8.20 -15.64
C ILE A 151 -8.27 -9.34 -15.81
N LEU A 152 -7.94 -9.71 -17.06
CA LEU A 152 -6.95 -10.75 -17.35
C LEU A 152 -5.57 -10.39 -16.78
N LEU A 153 -5.13 -9.14 -16.97
CA LEU A 153 -3.87 -8.65 -16.43
C LEU A 153 -3.88 -8.68 -14.90
N THR A 154 -4.97 -8.28 -14.23
CA THR A 154 -5.06 -8.37 -12.76
C THR A 154 -4.90 -9.80 -12.29
N VAL A 155 -5.58 -10.76 -12.92
CA VAL A 155 -5.40 -12.20 -12.60
C VAL A 155 -3.94 -12.65 -12.80
N LEU A 156 -3.28 -12.15 -13.85
CA LEU A 156 -1.86 -12.44 -14.08
C LEU A 156 -0.96 -11.86 -12.97
N TYR A 157 -1.16 -10.60 -12.58
CA TYR A 157 -0.40 -9.94 -11.52
C TYR A 157 -0.64 -10.56 -10.14
N GLU A 158 -1.86 -11.01 -9.85
CA GLU A 158 -2.18 -11.84 -8.67
C GLU A 158 -1.46 -13.18 -8.72
N GLY A 159 -1.49 -13.86 -9.87
CA GLY A 159 -0.74 -15.11 -10.06
C GLY A 159 0.76 -14.93 -9.84
N LEU A 160 1.34 -13.81 -10.31
CA LEU A 160 2.73 -13.46 -10.04
C LEU A 160 2.98 -13.19 -8.55
N LEU A 161 2.10 -12.46 -7.88
CA LEU A 161 2.19 -12.20 -6.45
C LEU A 161 2.24 -13.51 -5.65
N VAL A 162 1.30 -14.42 -5.91
CA VAL A 162 1.24 -15.74 -5.28
C VAL A 162 2.47 -16.57 -5.64
N GLY A 163 2.90 -16.56 -6.91
CA GLY A 163 4.10 -17.27 -7.36
C GLY A 163 5.36 -16.79 -6.65
N PHE A 164 5.53 -15.48 -6.50
CA PHE A 164 6.67 -14.88 -5.81
C PHE A 164 6.75 -15.25 -4.33
N TRP A 165 5.63 -15.63 -3.69
CA TRP A 165 5.66 -16.12 -2.32
C TRP A 165 6.47 -17.42 -2.16
N PHE A 166 6.45 -18.28 -3.19
CA PHE A 166 7.06 -19.62 -3.12
C PHE A 166 8.43 -19.70 -3.80
N ILE A 167 8.83 -18.69 -4.57
CA ILE A 167 10.12 -18.66 -5.26
C ILE A 167 11.19 -18.06 -4.34
N ALA A 168 12.32 -18.77 -4.20
CA ALA A 168 13.52 -18.29 -3.50
C ALA A 168 13.21 -17.63 -2.13
N HIS A 169 12.41 -18.30 -1.28
CA HIS A 169 12.02 -17.79 0.05
C HIS A 169 11.28 -16.43 0.05
N ALA A 170 10.60 -16.08 -1.04
CA ALA A 170 9.92 -14.80 -1.28
C ALA A 170 10.85 -13.61 -1.58
N GLN A 171 12.10 -13.84 -1.98
CA GLN A 171 13.01 -12.78 -2.41
C GLN A 171 12.45 -11.97 -3.60
N ALA A 172 11.76 -12.61 -4.54
CA ALA A 172 11.12 -11.93 -5.67
C ALA A 172 10.05 -10.91 -5.22
N LEU A 173 9.40 -11.17 -4.07
CA LEU A 173 8.36 -10.30 -3.51
C LEU A 173 8.94 -8.97 -3.04
N ARG A 174 10.19 -8.94 -2.56
CA ARG A 174 10.88 -7.69 -2.18
C ARG A 174 10.92 -6.71 -3.35
N TRP A 175 11.35 -7.21 -4.51
CA TRP A 175 11.48 -6.42 -5.72
C TRP A 175 10.12 -6.00 -6.28
N TYR A 176 9.10 -6.85 -6.15
CA TYR A 176 7.76 -6.51 -6.57
C TYR A 176 7.13 -5.42 -5.68
N CYS A 177 7.27 -5.52 -4.35
CA CYS A 177 6.88 -4.46 -3.43
C CYS A 177 7.65 -3.16 -3.67
N LEU A 178 8.96 -3.24 -3.94
CA LEU A 178 9.77 -2.07 -4.28
C LEU A 178 9.25 -1.40 -5.56
N PHE A 179 8.94 -2.16 -6.60
CA PHE A 179 8.37 -1.63 -7.84
C PHE A 179 7.07 -0.87 -7.60
N VAL A 180 6.15 -1.48 -6.84
CA VAL A 180 4.88 -0.84 -6.45
C VAL A 180 5.11 0.38 -5.55
N GLY A 181 6.10 0.32 -4.67
CA GLY A 181 6.49 1.43 -3.81
C GLY A 181 6.96 2.63 -4.60
N VAL A 182 7.82 2.41 -5.60
CA VAL A 182 8.27 3.47 -6.53
C VAL A 182 7.12 4.03 -7.36
N MET A 183 6.18 3.18 -7.80
CA MET A 183 4.97 3.66 -8.48
C MET A 183 4.13 4.58 -7.58
N ASN A 184 3.93 4.23 -6.32
CA ASN A 184 3.08 5.02 -5.41
C ASN A 184 3.79 6.25 -4.85
N VAL A 185 5.09 6.17 -4.55
CA VAL A 185 5.82 7.28 -3.95
C VAL A 185 5.88 8.46 -4.91
N PHE A 186 6.01 8.20 -6.21
CA PHE A 186 6.11 9.22 -7.27
C PHE A 186 4.76 9.49 -7.97
N PHE A 187 3.63 9.26 -7.29
CA PHE A 187 2.32 9.37 -7.92
C PHE A 187 2.06 10.75 -8.53
N VAL A 188 2.60 11.83 -7.94
CA VAL A 188 2.43 13.20 -8.43
C VAL A 188 2.97 13.32 -9.86
N ILE A 189 4.12 12.72 -10.16
CA ILE A 189 4.71 12.73 -11.51
C ILE A 189 3.79 12.07 -12.51
N TRP A 190 3.23 10.91 -12.16
CA TRP A 190 2.36 10.15 -13.06
C TRP A 190 1.06 10.89 -13.34
N ASP A 191 0.48 11.49 -12.31
CA ASP A 191 -0.78 12.23 -12.41
C ASP A 191 -0.64 13.48 -13.29
N ILE A 192 0.47 14.22 -13.13
CA ILE A 192 0.80 15.36 -13.98
C ILE A 192 1.15 14.92 -15.41
N ALA A 193 1.90 13.82 -15.58
CA ALA A 193 2.24 13.30 -16.90
C ALA A 193 0.97 12.92 -17.68
N ASP A 194 -0.02 12.35 -17.00
CA ASP A 194 -1.30 11.99 -17.59
C ASP A 194 -2.10 13.21 -18.03
N ASP A 195 -2.12 14.27 -17.22
CA ASP A 195 -2.68 15.58 -17.59
C ASP A 195 -2.01 16.15 -18.85
N LYS A 196 -0.67 16.16 -18.88
CA LYS A 196 0.09 16.88 -19.91
C LYS A 196 0.18 16.13 -21.23
N PHE A 197 0.46 14.84 -21.20
CA PHE A 197 0.70 14.06 -22.41
C PHE A 197 -0.56 13.43 -22.98
N PHE A 198 -1.53 13.11 -22.13
CA PHE A 198 -2.72 12.37 -22.55
C PHE A 198 -4.01 13.17 -22.40
N ARG A 199 -3.95 14.37 -21.79
CA ARG A 199 -5.12 15.24 -21.55
C ARG A 199 -6.24 14.44 -20.91
N LYS A 200 -5.93 13.74 -19.81
CA LYS A 200 -6.90 12.95 -19.06
C LYS A 200 -8.11 13.84 -18.69
N ALA A 201 -9.28 13.21 -18.62
CA ALA A 201 -10.53 13.93 -18.38
C ALA A 201 -10.64 14.45 -16.94
N ASN A 202 -10.10 13.71 -15.97
CA ASN A 202 -10.07 14.12 -14.58
C ASN A 202 -8.78 14.87 -14.30
N ASP A 203 -8.89 16.15 -13.94
CA ASP A 203 -7.76 17.00 -13.61
C ASP A 203 -6.87 16.41 -12.50
N SER A 204 -5.57 16.73 -12.51
CA SER A 204 -4.70 16.48 -11.35
C SER A 204 -5.05 17.34 -10.14
N ASP A 205 -4.65 16.87 -8.96
CA ASP A 205 -4.74 17.64 -7.72
C ASP A 205 -4.01 18.99 -7.83
N CYS A 206 -2.93 19.07 -8.61
CA CYS A 206 -2.22 20.33 -8.85
C CYS A 206 -3.10 21.35 -9.59
N THR A 207 -3.91 20.87 -10.53
CA THR A 207 -4.91 21.70 -11.22
C THR A 207 -6.04 22.08 -10.28
N GLN A 208 -6.51 21.16 -9.43
CA GLN A 208 -7.53 21.46 -8.41
C GLN A 208 -7.04 22.50 -7.37
N PHE A 209 -5.78 22.43 -6.96
CA PHE A 209 -5.17 23.43 -6.08
C PHE A 209 -5.10 24.81 -6.76
N HIS A 210 -4.85 24.86 -8.07
CA HIS A 210 -4.90 26.11 -8.83
C HIS A 210 -6.31 26.67 -8.88
N ILE A 211 -7.34 25.85 -9.09
CA ILE A 211 -8.75 26.29 -9.07
C ILE A 211 -9.12 26.85 -7.68
N MET A 212 -8.66 26.19 -6.61
CA MET A 212 -8.90 26.63 -5.23
C MET A 212 -8.11 27.89 -4.85
N PHE A 213 -6.89 28.03 -5.36
CA PHE A 213 -6.00 29.18 -5.12
C PHE A 213 -5.53 29.80 -6.45
N PRO A 214 -6.40 30.56 -7.18
CA PRO A 214 -6.13 31.02 -8.54
C PRO A 214 -4.90 31.92 -8.71
N ARG A 215 -4.41 32.51 -7.61
CA ARG A 215 -3.20 33.35 -7.61
C ARG A 215 -1.92 32.55 -7.85
N LEU A 216 -1.95 31.25 -7.56
CA LEU A 216 -0.82 30.34 -7.72
C LEU A 216 -1.11 29.40 -8.89
N PRO A 217 -0.23 29.31 -9.89
CA PRO A 217 -0.46 28.47 -11.06
C PRO A 217 -0.26 26.98 -10.74
N ALA A 218 -0.87 26.08 -11.52
CA ALA A 218 -0.76 24.63 -11.29
C ALA A 218 0.69 24.10 -11.29
N HIS A 219 1.60 24.72 -12.06
CA HIS A 219 3.01 24.33 -12.07
C HIS A 219 3.74 24.65 -10.75
N PHE A 220 3.30 25.68 -10.01
CA PHE A 220 3.83 25.95 -8.68
C PHE A 220 3.47 24.81 -7.72
N TRP A 221 2.21 24.37 -7.73
CA TRP A 221 1.75 23.25 -6.92
C TRP A 221 2.44 21.94 -7.32
N ALA A 222 2.64 21.69 -8.61
CA ALA A 222 3.43 20.56 -9.10
C ALA A 222 4.84 20.55 -8.49
N CYS A 223 5.56 21.69 -8.52
CA CYS A 223 6.90 21.78 -7.93
C CYS A 223 6.89 21.46 -6.42
N VAL A 224 5.91 21.99 -5.67
CA VAL A 224 5.79 21.73 -4.23
C VAL A 224 5.62 20.23 -3.95
N TRP A 225 4.70 19.58 -4.66
CA TRP A 225 4.40 18.17 -4.44
C TRP A 225 5.51 17.24 -4.93
N ILE A 226 6.19 17.55 -6.03
CA ILE A 226 7.37 16.81 -6.52
C ILE A 226 8.53 16.90 -5.51
N ILE A 227 8.79 18.07 -4.94
CA ILE A 227 9.83 18.23 -3.91
C ILE A 227 9.46 17.40 -2.66
N PHE A 228 8.19 17.42 -2.27
CA PHE A 228 7.69 16.63 -1.15
C PHE A 228 7.90 15.13 -1.36
N GLU A 229 7.48 14.57 -2.50
CA GLU A 229 7.62 13.13 -2.74
C GLU A 229 9.06 12.66 -2.87
N ILE A 230 9.95 13.48 -3.46
CA ILE A 230 11.39 13.20 -3.47
C ILE A 230 11.93 13.15 -2.04
N GLY A 231 11.56 14.12 -1.20
CA GLY A 231 11.96 14.17 0.20
C GLY A 231 11.50 12.94 0.99
N ILE A 232 10.23 12.52 0.81
CA ILE A 232 9.69 11.33 1.47
C ILE A 232 10.35 10.05 0.94
N CYS A 233 10.58 9.93 -0.38
CA CYS A 233 11.30 8.80 -0.96
C CYS A 233 12.70 8.65 -0.34
N ILE A 234 13.47 9.75 -0.27
CA ILE A 234 14.79 9.76 0.39
C ILE A 234 14.67 9.37 1.86
N ALA A 235 13.69 9.90 2.59
CA ALA A 235 13.50 9.58 4.00
C ALA A 235 13.23 8.08 4.23
N PHE A 236 12.40 7.45 3.41
CA PHE A 236 12.13 6.01 3.50
C PHE A 236 13.30 5.14 3.04
N LEU A 237 14.09 5.57 2.06
CA LEU A 237 15.33 4.88 1.69
C LEU A 237 16.36 4.94 2.83
N LEU A 238 16.53 6.10 3.48
CA LEU A 238 17.40 6.25 4.65
C LEU A 238 16.90 5.42 5.84
N LEU A 239 15.58 5.40 6.07
CA LEU A 239 14.96 4.52 7.07
C LEU A 239 15.28 3.05 6.76
N GLY A 240 15.18 2.64 5.49
CA GLY A 240 15.55 1.32 5.02
C GLY A 240 17.01 0.96 5.35
N ILE A 241 17.93 1.89 5.06
CA ILE A 241 19.36 1.73 5.33
C ILE A 241 19.64 1.55 6.83
N VAL A 242 18.99 2.34 7.68
CA VAL A 242 19.23 2.34 9.12
C VAL A 242 18.56 1.14 9.81
N SER A 243 17.35 0.77 9.40
CA SER A 243 16.53 -0.23 10.09
C SER A 243 16.82 -1.68 9.67
N PHE A 244 17.25 -1.94 8.44
CA PHE A 244 17.37 -3.31 7.91
C PHE A 244 18.82 -3.69 7.58
N LYS A 245 19.59 -4.14 8.58
CA LYS A 245 21.00 -4.55 8.42
C LYS A 245 21.20 -6.06 8.23
N LEU A 246 20.14 -6.80 7.93
CA LEU A 246 20.15 -8.25 7.79
C LEU A 246 20.86 -8.68 6.49
N SER A 247 21.59 -9.79 6.54
CA SER A 247 22.13 -10.42 5.33
C SER A 247 21.05 -11.23 4.60
N ASP A 248 21.28 -11.58 3.34
CA ASP A 248 20.36 -12.45 2.57
C ASP A 248 20.11 -13.79 3.26
N GLY A 249 21.14 -14.37 3.89
CA GLY A 249 21.02 -15.62 4.64
C GLY A 249 20.11 -15.47 5.87
N ASP A 250 20.21 -14.35 6.57
CA ASP A 250 19.39 -14.05 7.75
C ASP A 250 17.92 -13.80 7.36
N MET A 251 17.71 -13.06 6.26
CA MET A 251 16.37 -12.85 5.70
C MET A 251 15.71 -14.17 5.28
N ASN A 252 16.44 -15.04 4.59
CA ASN A 252 15.94 -16.36 4.19
C ASN A 252 15.61 -17.24 5.39
N THR A 253 16.41 -17.17 6.45
CA THR A 253 16.17 -17.91 7.70
C THR A 253 14.91 -17.40 8.40
N GLN A 254 14.70 -16.08 8.47
CA GLN A 254 13.47 -15.50 9.02
C GLN A 254 12.24 -15.83 8.18
N ALA A 255 12.38 -15.81 6.86
CA ALA A 255 11.31 -16.14 5.93
C ALA A 255 10.96 -17.64 5.93
N GLY A 256 11.92 -18.52 6.25
CA GLY A 256 11.80 -19.97 6.21
C GLY A 256 11.49 -20.64 7.56
N LYS A 257 11.66 -19.95 8.69
CA LYS A 257 11.23 -20.47 9.99
C LYS A 257 9.71 -20.68 9.97
N LYS A 258 9.28 -21.95 10.03
CA LYS A 258 7.93 -22.29 10.51
C LYS A 258 7.82 -21.68 11.90
N THR A 259 6.88 -20.76 12.09
CA THR A 259 6.61 -20.12 13.37
C THR A 259 6.15 -21.18 14.38
N SER A 260 7.11 -21.86 15.00
CA SER A 260 6.88 -22.59 16.23
C SER A 260 7.22 -21.62 17.36
N GLY A 261 6.22 -20.93 17.87
CA GLY A 261 6.30 -20.17 19.12
C GLY A 261 6.46 -18.66 18.98
N THR A 262 5.40 -17.96 19.41
CA THR A 262 5.36 -16.61 20.00
C THR A 262 5.73 -15.43 19.11
N ILE A 263 4.72 -14.59 18.85
CA ILE A 263 4.86 -13.23 18.32
C ILE A 263 5.56 -12.40 19.40
N GLY A 264 6.89 -12.46 19.43
CA GLY A 264 7.74 -11.61 20.26
C GLY A 264 8.17 -10.40 19.44
N LEU A 265 7.62 -9.24 19.77
CA LEU A 265 8.09 -7.93 19.36
C LEU A 265 9.58 -7.82 19.73
N CYS A 266 10.50 -8.01 18.78
CA CYS A 266 11.94 -7.80 18.97
C CYS A 266 12.24 -6.30 19.05
N ILE A 267 11.82 -5.69 20.15
CA ILE A 267 12.41 -4.49 20.72
C ILE A 267 12.53 -4.81 22.21
N ILE A 268 13.60 -5.50 22.62
CA ILE A 268 14.24 -5.48 23.94
C ILE A 268 15.41 -6.49 23.88
N PRO A 269 16.62 -6.12 24.34
CA PRO A 269 17.78 -7.00 24.35
C PRO A 269 17.60 -8.24 25.26
N ASP A 270 18.41 -9.27 25.01
CA ASP A 270 18.29 -10.65 25.52
C ASP A 270 18.50 -10.82 27.05
N ASP A 271 18.58 -9.74 27.81
CA ASP A 271 18.97 -9.71 29.23
C ASP A 271 17.81 -9.88 30.23
N ILE A 272 16.58 -10.17 29.78
CA ILE A 272 15.40 -10.37 30.66
C ILE A 272 14.71 -11.74 30.43
N GLN A 273 15.41 -12.75 29.89
CA GLN A 273 14.81 -14.07 29.70
C GLN A 273 15.04 -15.05 30.86
N SER A 274 15.82 -14.66 31.87
CA SER A 274 16.15 -15.52 33.02
C SER A 274 15.10 -15.58 34.15
N CYS A 275 13.96 -14.90 34.01
CA CYS A 275 13.01 -14.72 35.14
C CYS A 275 11.68 -15.48 35.04
N PHE A 276 11.45 -16.34 34.04
CA PHE A 276 10.20 -17.12 33.96
C PHE A 276 10.46 -18.62 33.69
N PRO A 277 9.97 -19.53 34.55
CA PRO A 277 10.11 -20.96 34.32
C PRO A 277 9.13 -21.42 33.23
N ALA A 278 9.63 -22.28 32.33
CA ALA A 278 8.88 -22.87 31.24
C ALA A 278 7.77 -23.81 31.75
N TYR A 279 6.53 -23.62 31.29
CA TYR A 279 5.48 -24.63 31.38
C TYR A 279 5.26 -25.25 30.00
N MET A 280 5.74 -26.48 29.86
CA MET A 280 5.65 -27.32 28.68
C MET A 280 4.30 -28.04 28.67
N THR A 281 3.51 -27.91 27.60
CA THR A 281 2.44 -28.88 27.30
C THR A 281 2.56 -29.34 25.85
N HIS A 282 2.85 -30.64 25.72
CA HIS A 282 2.66 -31.44 24.52
C HIS A 282 1.16 -31.53 24.18
N VAL A 283 0.79 -31.38 22.90
CA VAL A 283 -0.44 -31.96 22.36
C VAL A 283 -0.17 -32.41 20.92
N ASP A 284 0.13 -33.70 20.77
CA ASP A 284 -0.17 -34.48 19.58
C ASP A 284 -1.57 -35.08 19.78
N ASP A 285 -2.50 -34.91 18.83
CA ASP A 285 -3.57 -35.88 18.49
C ASP A 285 -4.55 -35.29 17.44
N GLU A 286 -4.21 -35.45 16.15
CA GLU A 286 -5.03 -35.07 14.98
C GLU A 286 -5.81 -36.26 14.38
N GLU A 287 -6.12 -37.30 15.17
CA GLU A 287 -6.78 -38.53 14.69
C GLU A 287 -8.23 -38.71 15.22
N ARG A 288 -8.82 -37.70 15.89
CA ARG A 288 -10.16 -37.83 16.51
C ARG A 288 -11.23 -36.86 15.99
N PHE A 289 -11.20 -36.49 14.71
CA PHE A 289 -12.27 -35.66 14.11
C PHE A 289 -12.94 -36.23 12.85
N LYS A 290 -12.55 -37.43 12.38
CA LYS A 290 -13.11 -38.04 11.15
C LYS A 290 -14.35 -38.94 11.33
N SER A 291 -15.09 -38.84 12.44
CA SER A 291 -16.37 -39.56 12.55
C SER A 291 -17.44 -38.80 13.32
N ARG A 292 -18.11 -37.87 12.61
CA ARG A 292 -19.56 -37.59 12.71
C ARG A 292 -19.88 -36.28 11.96
N HIS A 293 -20.47 -36.40 10.78
CA HIS A 293 -21.74 -35.75 10.41
C HIS A 293 -21.98 -35.87 8.90
N THR A 294 -22.74 -36.91 8.55
CA THR A 294 -23.49 -37.07 7.31
C THR A 294 -24.90 -36.50 7.47
N GLN A 295 -25.48 -36.01 6.35
CA GLN A 295 -26.92 -35.73 6.06
C GLN A 295 -27.45 -34.34 6.48
N LEU A 296 -28.14 -33.47 5.70
CA LEU A 296 -28.98 -33.44 4.46
C LEU A 296 -29.21 -31.94 4.05
N PRO A 297 -30.07 -31.52 3.09
CA PRO A 297 -30.13 -31.78 1.64
C PRO A 297 -30.15 -30.48 0.75
N ARG A 298 -30.07 -30.69 -0.57
CA ARG A 298 -30.12 -29.71 -1.67
C ARG A 298 -31.44 -28.91 -1.78
N ARG A 299 -31.35 -27.67 -2.29
CA ARG A 299 -32.45 -26.97 -2.98
C ARG A 299 -31.95 -26.27 -4.25
N THR A 300 -32.70 -26.45 -5.32
CA THR A 300 -32.53 -25.95 -6.70
C THR A 300 -33.36 -24.69 -6.98
N HIS A 301 -32.92 -23.89 -7.97
CA HIS A 301 -33.62 -22.96 -8.90
C HIS A 301 -32.68 -21.77 -9.16
N GLY A 302 -32.53 -21.14 -10.32
CA GLY A 302 -33.22 -21.10 -11.61
C GLY A 302 -32.90 -19.72 -12.23
N HIS A 303 -32.62 -19.65 -13.53
CA HIS A 303 -32.10 -18.52 -14.31
C HIS A 303 -32.84 -17.17 -14.20
N LEU A 304 -32.14 -16.04 -14.44
CA LEU A 304 -32.47 -15.07 -15.51
C LEU A 304 -31.43 -13.93 -15.64
N TYR A 305 -30.97 -13.70 -16.87
CA TYR A 305 -30.19 -12.55 -17.31
C TYR A 305 -31.10 -11.35 -17.55
N HIS A 306 -30.72 -10.15 -17.10
CA HIS A 306 -31.01 -8.88 -17.78
C HIS A 306 -29.91 -7.86 -17.45
N GLY A 307 -29.37 -7.23 -18.49
CA GLY A 307 -28.40 -6.15 -18.36
C GLY A 307 -29.07 -4.86 -17.95
N ASN A 308 -28.35 -4.04 -17.17
CA ASN A 308 -28.48 -2.59 -17.09
C ASN A 308 -27.24 -2.03 -16.37
N SER A 309 -26.71 -0.91 -16.86
CA SER A 309 -25.62 -0.14 -16.24
C SER A 309 -25.97 0.22 -14.80
N VAL A 310 -25.06 -0.01 -13.86
CA VAL A 310 -25.27 0.25 -12.43
C VAL A 310 -24.41 1.45 -12.02
N SER A 311 -25.05 2.57 -11.73
CA SER A 311 -24.50 3.62 -10.88
C SER A 311 -24.60 3.14 -9.43
N VAL A 312 -23.49 3.12 -8.70
CA VAL A 312 -23.46 2.66 -7.31
C VAL A 312 -23.64 3.88 -6.40
N SER A 313 -24.88 4.15 -5.98
CA SER A 313 -25.14 5.03 -4.84
C SER A 313 -24.91 4.26 -3.54
N PHE A 314 -23.90 4.67 -2.77
CA PHE A 314 -23.74 4.21 -1.39
C PHE A 314 -24.76 4.94 -0.51
N CYS A 315 -25.82 4.26 -0.09
CA CYS A 315 -26.67 4.71 1.00
C CYS A 315 -25.99 4.34 2.32
N TYR A 316 -25.26 5.27 2.92
CA TYR A 316 -24.75 5.09 4.28
C TYR A 316 -25.85 5.37 5.30
N ILE A 317 -26.06 4.39 6.18
CA ILE A 317 -26.86 4.52 7.39
C ILE A 317 -26.13 5.52 8.31
N THR A 318 -26.74 6.67 8.54
CA THR A 318 -26.32 7.63 9.57
C THR A 318 -26.55 7.03 10.97
N PRO A 319 -25.60 7.08 11.90
CA PRO A 319 -25.91 6.85 13.30
C PRO A 319 -26.63 8.10 13.84
N HIS A 320 -27.95 8.00 14.00
CA HIS A 320 -28.74 9.01 14.71
C HIS A 320 -28.28 9.06 16.17
N VAL A 321 -27.61 10.15 16.55
CA VAL A 321 -27.49 10.56 17.95
C VAL A 321 -28.79 11.28 18.31
N SER A 322 -29.72 10.56 18.94
CA SER A 322 -30.93 11.14 19.52
C SER A 322 -30.59 11.96 20.76
N ILE A 323 -30.69 13.29 20.66
CA ILE A 323 -30.88 14.15 21.83
C ILE A 323 -32.38 14.41 21.94
N ALA A 324 -32.95 13.95 23.04
CA ALA A 324 -34.37 14.00 23.34
C ALA A 324 -34.89 15.45 23.43
N ALA A 325 -36.08 15.63 22.87
CA ALA A 325 -36.87 16.85 22.89
C ALA A 325 -37.33 17.21 24.31
N LEU A 326 -37.26 18.50 24.65
CA LEU A 326 -38.16 19.12 25.62
C LEU A 326 -39.12 20.02 24.84
N HIS A 327 -40.38 19.61 24.86
CA HIS A 327 -41.56 20.34 24.41
C HIS A 327 -41.69 21.69 25.14
N THR A 328 -42.02 22.76 24.42
CA THR A 328 -43.21 23.57 24.68
C THR A 328 -43.67 24.29 23.40
N CYS A 329 -44.98 24.29 23.24
CA CYS A 329 -45.78 24.71 22.10
C CYS A 329 -46.14 26.21 22.21
N SER A 330 -46.28 26.92 21.08
CA SER A 330 -47.53 27.63 20.71
C SER A 330 -47.34 28.87 19.80
N HIS A 331 -48.02 28.77 18.64
CA HIS A 331 -48.70 29.79 17.84
C HIS A 331 -47.98 30.76 16.90
N SER A 332 -48.26 30.51 15.61
CA SER A 332 -48.36 31.43 14.47
C SER A 332 -49.13 32.71 14.77
N TYR A 333 -48.75 33.82 14.12
CA TYR A 333 -49.67 34.67 13.34
C TYR A 333 -48.90 35.44 12.25
N HIS A 334 -49.56 35.59 11.11
CA HIS A 334 -49.22 36.43 9.97
C HIS A 334 -48.95 37.90 10.37
N THR A 335 -47.91 38.50 9.80
CA THR A 335 -47.91 39.55 8.74
C THR A 335 -46.48 39.89 8.40
#